data_AF-A0A932G3K2-F1
#
_entry.id   AF-A0A932G3K2-F1
#
_cell.length_a   1.000
_cell.length_b   1.000
_cell.length_c   1.000
_cell.angle_alpha   90.00
_cell.angle_beta   90.00
_cell.angle_gamma   90.00
#
_symmetry.space_group_name_H-M   'P 1'
#
loop_
_entity.id
_entity.type
_entity.pdbx_description
1 polymer ?
#
loop_
_entity_poly.entity_id
_entity_poly.type
_entity_poly.pdbx_seq_one_letter_code
_entity_poly.pdbx_strand_id
1 'polypeptide(L)' 'MAIRHKHLKLDQAKLDRARRLLQLATEQETVERALDLVLSEEPILRAHRGVRAVGGFVDVFGRR' A
#
# COMPACT_ATOMS: atom_id res chain seq x y z
N MET A 1 -8.71 11.11 11.90
CA MET A 1 -7.73 11.86 11.09
C MET A 1 -8.42 13.04 10.42
N ALA A 2 -7.72 14.14 10.17
CA ALA A 2 -8.29 15.31 9.51
C ALA A 2 -8.12 15.19 7.98
N ILE A 3 -9.24 15.22 7.23
CA ILE A 3 -9.23 15.18 5.77
C ILE A 3 -8.82 16.56 5.25
N ARG A 4 -7.86 16.60 4.32
CA ARG A 4 -7.42 17.84 3.67
C ARG A 4 -7.27 17.60 2.18
N HIS A 5 -7.76 18.54 1.38
CA HIS A 5 -7.56 18.51 -0.06
C HIS A 5 -6.11 18.84 -0.38
N LYS A 6 -5.48 18.01 -1.22
CA LYS A 6 -4.09 18.15 -1.64
C LYS A 6 -4.01 18.09 -3.16
N HIS A 7 -3.22 18.99 -3.74
CA HIS A 7 -2.96 19.01 -5.18
C HIS A 7 -1.60 18.34 -5.40
N LEU A 8 -1.62 17.08 -5.82
CA LEU A 8 -0.42 16.27 -6.07
C LEU A 8 -0.29 15.99 -7.56
N LYS A 9 0.94 15.87 -8.06
CA LYS A 9 1.22 15.34 -9.39
C LYS A 9 1.57 13.86 -9.25
N LEU A 10 0.71 13.00 -9.78
CA LEU A 10 0.87 11.55 -9.74
C LEU A 10 0.89 11.00 -11.16
N ASP A 11 1.48 9.82 -11.30
CA ASP A 11 1.46 9.08 -12.56
C ASP A 11 0.11 8.36 -12.71
N GLN A 12 -0.66 8.77 -13.72
CA GLN A 12 -1.98 8.21 -13.99
C GLN A 12 -1.96 6.71 -14.23
N ALA A 13 -0.93 6.18 -14.89
CA ALA A 13 -0.84 4.75 -15.18
C ALA A 13 -0.67 3.92 -13.90
N LYS A 14 0.03 4.47 -12.90
CA LYS A 14 0.16 3.83 -11.57
C LYS A 14 -1.16 3.86 -10.81
N LEU A 15 -1.89 4.99 -10.84
CA LEU A 15 -3.20 5.11 -10.22
C LEU A 15 -4.21 4.15 -10.84
N ASP A 16 -4.28 4.07 -12.17
CA ASP A 16 -5.18 3.16 -12.88
C ASP A 16 -4.87 1.68 -12.61
N ARG A 17 -3.59 1.35 -12.46
CA ARG A 17 -3.17 -0.01 -12.08
C ARG A 17 -3.55 -0.33 -10.64
N ALA A 18 -3.30 0.59 -9.72
CA ALA A 18 -3.66 0.43 -8.32
C ALA A 18 -5.18 0.32 -8.14
N ARG A 19 -5.96 1.17 -8.83
CA ARG A 19 -7.43 1.14 -8.80
C ARG A 19 -7.97 -0.21 -9.29
N ARG A 20 -7.43 -0.74 -10.40
CA ARG A 20 -7.81 -2.07 -10.92
C ARG A 20 -7.42 -3.19 -9.98
N LEU A 21 -6.22 -3.13 -9.39
CA LEU A 21 -5.73 -4.14 -8.46
C LEU A 21 -6.58 -4.18 -7.18
N LEU A 22 -6.97 -3.01 -6.67
CA LEU A 22 -7.76 -2.87 -5.46
C LEU A 22 -9.28 -2.94 -5.71
N GLN A 23 -9.70 -3.00 -6.99
CA GLN A 23 -11.11 -3.01 -7.43
C GLN A 23 -11.94 -1.84 -6.88
N LEU A 24 -11.35 -0.64 -6.88
CA LEU A 24 -11.97 0.56 -6.32
C LEU A 24 -12.60 1.43 -7.41
N ALA A 25 -13.60 2.23 -7.02
CA ALA A 25 -14.34 3.06 -7.97
C ALA A 25 -13.60 4.37 -8.27
N THR A 26 -12.95 4.96 -7.27
CA THR A 26 -12.35 6.30 -7.38
C THR A 26 -10.84 6.32 -7.14
N GLU A 27 -10.17 7.32 -7.71
CA GLU A 27 -8.74 7.58 -7.46
C GLU A 27 -8.48 7.95 -6.01
N GLN A 28 -9.37 8.73 -5.38
CA GLN A 28 -9.25 9.09 -3.98
C GLN A 28 -9.28 7.85 -3.08
N GLU A 29 -10.27 6.96 -3.25
CA GLU A 29 -10.33 5.70 -2.50
C GLU A 29 -9.09 4.84 -2.74
N THR A 30 -8.56 4.86 -3.96
CA THR A 30 -7.35 4.11 -4.32
C THR A 30 -6.14 4.61 -3.54
N VAL A 31 -5.95 5.93 -3.45
CA VAL A 31 -4.85 6.53 -2.70
C VAL A 31 -5.01 6.27 -1.20
N GLU A 32 -6.19 6.51 -0.64
CA GLU A 32 -6.46 6.26 0.79
C GLU A 32 -6.24 4.79 1.15
N ARG A 33 -6.79 3.85 0.36
CA ARG A 33 -6.60 2.41 0.59
C ARG A 33 -5.13 2.00 0.46
N ALA A 34 -4.39 2.54 -0.50
CA ALA A 34 -2.98 2.24 -0.65
C ALA A 34 -2.16 2.71 0.57
N LEU A 35 -2.49 3.88 1.14
CA LEU A 35 -1.87 4.36 2.37
C LEU A 35 -2.23 3.48 3.57
N ASP A 36 -3.48 3.07 3.71
CA ASP A 36 -3.92 2.15 4.77
C ASP A 36 -3.15 0.83 4.72
N LEU A 37 -2.96 0.26 3.52
CA LEU A 37 -2.23 -1.00 3.35
C LEU A 37 -0.78 -0.85 3.82
N VAL A 38 -0.07 0.20 3.39
CA VAL A 38 1.32 0.46 3.79
C VAL A 38 1.42 0.68 5.30
N LEU A 39 0.50 1.44 5.90
CA LEU A 39 0.48 1.66 7.34
C LEU A 39 0.17 0.39 8.13
N SER A 40 -0.65 -0.51 7.60
CA SER A 40 -0.95 -1.80 8.22
C SER A 40 0.20 -2.81 8.13
N GLU A 41 1.00 -2.72 7.06
CA GLU A 41 2.12 -3.62 6.81
C GLU A 41 3.35 -3.27 7.67
N GLU A 42 3.62 -1.98 7.90
CA GLU A 42 4.81 -1.51 8.64
C GLU A 42 4.98 -2.15 10.04
N PRO A 43 3.95 -2.27 10.89
CA PRO A 43 4.06 -2.99 12.16
C PRO A 43 4.45 -4.46 12.01
N ILE A 44 3.91 -5.14 10.99
CA ILE A 44 4.18 -6.56 10.72
C ILE A 44 5.62 -6.72 10.28
N LEU A 45 6.09 -5.90 9.33
CA LEU A 45 7.47 -5.92 8.86
C LEU A 45 8.46 -5.56 9.99
N ARG A 46 8.10 -4.61 10.85
CA ARG A 46 8.90 -4.23 12.02
C ARG A 46 9.02 -5.36 13.02
N ALA A 47 7.89 -6.00 13.37
CA ALA A 47 7.89 -7.16 14.24
C ALA A 47 8.74 -8.29 13.64
N HIS A 48 8.55 -8.59 12.35
CA HIS A 48 9.31 -9.62 11.63
C HIS A 48 10.84 -9.35 11.64
N ARG A 49 11.27 -8.11 11.43
CA ARG A 49 12.69 -7.72 11.55
C ARG A 49 13.25 -7.99 12.96
N GLY A 50 12.43 -7.81 14.00
CA GLY A 50 12.80 -8.11 15.39
C GLY A 50 13.00 -9.59 15.68
N VAL A 51 12.29 -10.49 14.99
CA VAL A 51 12.34 -11.94 15.22
C VAL A 51 13.46 -12.66 14.45
N ARG A 52 14.41 -11.93 13.83
CA ARG A 52 15.59 -12.47 13.12
C ARG A 52 15.27 -13.61 12.14
N ALA A 53 14.18 -13.50 11.37
CA ALA A 53 13.79 -14.47 10.34
C ALA A 53 13.49 -15.91 10.84
N VAL A 54 13.18 -16.09 12.12
CA VAL A 54 12.67 -17.38 12.62
C VAL A 54 11.18 -17.49 12.26
N GLY A 55 10.90 -18.01 11.07
CA GLY A 55 9.56 -18.13 10.48
C GLY A 55 9.36 -17.13 9.34
N GLY A 56 9.86 -17.47 8.15
CA GLY A 56 9.88 -16.58 7.00
C GLY A 56 8.52 -16.36 6.35
N PHE A 57 8.23 -15.11 5.99
CA PHE A 57 7.16 -14.77 5.04
C PHE A 57 7.73 -14.82 3.61
N VAL A 58 7.02 -15.49 2.71
CA VAL A 58 7.32 -15.44 1.28
C VAL A 58 6.62 -14.22 0.69
N ASP A 59 7.40 -13.23 0.26
CA ASP A 59 6.89 -12.15 -0.57
C ASP A 59 6.53 -12.70 -1.95
N VAL A 60 5.23 -12.84 -2.21
CA VAL A 60 4.69 -13.36 -3.48
C VAL A 60 4.56 -12.24 -4.53
N PHE A 61 4.75 -10.98 -4.13
CA PHE A 61 4.63 -9.81 -5.00
C PHE A 61 6.00 -9.30 -5.51
N GLY A 62 7.11 -9.77 -4.93
CA GLY A 62 8.48 -9.34 -5.24
C GLY A 62 9.10 -9.80 -6.58
N ARG A 63 8.32 -10.26 -7.58
CA ARG A 63 8.86 -10.57 -8.92
C ARG A 63 7.96 -10.04 -10.04
N ARG A 64 8.30 -8.85 -10.54
CA ARG A 64 8.18 -8.48 -11.95
C ARG A 64 9.10 -7.33 -12.30
#